data_AF-A0A2E6W4Y8-F1
#
_entry.id   AF-A0A2E6W4Y8-F1
#
_cell.length_a   1.000
_cell.length_b   1.000
_cell.length_c   1.000
_cell.angle_alpha   90.00
_cell.angle_beta   90.00
_cell.angle_gamma   90.00
#
_symmetry.space_group_name_H-M   'P 1'
#
loop_
_entity.id
_entity.type
_entity.pdbx_description
1 polymer ?
#
loop_
_entity_poly.entity_id
_entity_poly.type
_entity_poly.pdbx_seq_one_letter_code
_entity_poly.pdbx_strand_id
1 'polypeptide(L)'
;MKKSSIIFCVISLFASFLIAFLVFPMVSMTDEEMIKARTPKSAEEFEPFDLGEFGLVSVIEMLEYYLSTPPQEGGAGGEGSKKNHGC
;
A
#
# COMPACT_ATOMS: atom_id res chain seq x y z
N MET A 1 -3.67 3.65 -46.05
CA MET A 1 -3.47 4.67 -45.01
C MET A 1 -4.23 4.45 -43.68
N LYS A 2 -5.15 3.48 -43.50
CA LYS A 2 -5.85 3.25 -42.20
C LYS A 2 -5.44 1.96 -41.46
N LYS A 3 -4.93 0.98 -42.21
CA LYS A 3 -4.58 -0.37 -41.72
C LYS A 3 -3.38 -0.35 -40.76
N SER A 4 -2.35 0.42 -41.10
CA SER A 4 -1.11 0.52 -40.29
C SER A 4 -1.35 1.19 -38.92
N SER A 5 -2.21 2.21 -38.85
CA SER A 5 -2.56 2.86 -37.58
C SER A 5 -3.37 1.95 -36.64
N ILE A 6 -4.28 1.14 -37.19
CA ILE A 6 -5.07 0.18 -36.41
C ILE A 6 -4.17 -0.93 -35.84
N ILE A 7 -3.23 -1.42 -36.64
CA ILE A 7 -2.27 -2.46 -36.22
C ILE A 7 -1.42 -1.96 -35.06
N PHE A 8 -0.91 -0.73 -35.13
CA PHE A 8 -0.15 -0.13 -34.03
C PHE A 8 -0.97 -0.03 -32.75
N CYS A 9 -2.23 0.42 -32.85
CA CYS A 9 -3.12 0.59 -31.71
C CYS A 9 -3.40 -0.75 -31.01
N VAL A 10 -3.70 -1.81 -31.78
CA VAL A 10 -3.96 -3.14 -31.23
C VAL A 10 -2.71 -3.71 -30.55
N ILE A 11 -1.52 -3.55 -31.17
CA ILE A 11 -0.26 -4.03 -30.59
C ILE A 11 0.04 -3.30 -29.28
N SER A 12 -0.12 -1.97 -29.24
CA SER A 12 0.12 -1.19 -28.02
C SER A 12 -0.82 -1.59 -26.89
N LEU A 13 -2.10 -1.80 -27.20
CA LEU A 13 -3.11 -2.20 -26.21
C LEU A 13 -2.79 -3.61 -25.67
N PHE A 14 -2.41 -4.53 -26.56
CA PHE A 14 -2.03 -5.88 -26.18
C PHE A 14 -0.75 -5.91 -25.35
N ALA A 15 0.25 -5.08 -25.70
CA ALA A 15 1.48 -4.94 -24.94
C ALA A 15 1.20 -4.45 -23.50
N SER A 16 0.39 -3.40 -23.34
CA SER A 16 -0.02 -2.92 -22.02
C SER A 16 -0.79 -3.98 -21.22
N PHE A 17 -1.67 -4.75 -21.89
CA PHE A 17 -2.42 -5.82 -21.24
C PHE A 17 -1.52 -6.98 -20.80
N LEU A 18 -0.53 -7.36 -21.61
CA LEU A 18 0.46 -8.39 -21.26
C LEU A 18 1.34 -7.95 -20.09
N ILE A 19 1.77 -6.70 -20.07
CA ILE A 19 2.54 -6.15 -18.95
C ILE A 19 1.70 -6.19 -17.67
N ALA A 20 0.44 -5.73 -17.74
CA ALA A 20 -0.47 -5.80 -16.60
C ALA A 20 -0.67 -7.25 -16.14
N PHE A 21 -0.90 -8.20 -17.05
CA PHE A 21 -1.09 -9.61 -16.72
C PHE A 21 0.15 -10.25 -16.08
N LEU A 22 1.36 -9.87 -16.49
CA LEU A 22 2.61 -10.38 -15.91
C LEU A 22 2.95 -9.74 -14.57
N VAL A 23 2.59 -8.47 -14.37
CA VAL A 23 2.84 -7.74 -13.12
C VAL A 23 1.76 -8.06 -12.08
N PHE A 24 0.54 -8.38 -12.51
CA PHE A 24 -0.58 -8.71 -11.63
C PHE A 24 -0.28 -9.84 -10.63
N PRO A 25 0.30 -11.00 -10.98
CA PRO A 25 0.65 -12.02 -10.00
C PRO A 25 1.79 -11.60 -9.06
N MET A 26 2.60 -10.60 -9.43
CA MET A 26 3.68 -10.10 -8.56
C MET A 26 3.15 -9.09 -7.53
N VAL A 27 2.12 -8.33 -7.89
CA VAL A 27 1.55 -7.25 -7.04
C VAL A 27 0.28 -7.69 -6.32
N SER A 28 -0.47 -8.65 -6.85
CA SER A 28 -1.65 -9.19 -6.20
C SER A 28 -1.21 -9.97 -4.97
N MET A 29 -1.63 -9.49 -3.80
CA MET A 29 -1.62 -10.28 -2.56
C MET A 29 -2.21 -11.65 -2.88
N THR A 30 -1.45 -12.70 -2.57
CA THR A 30 -1.91 -14.07 -2.76
C THR A 30 -3.19 -14.29 -1.96
N ASP A 31 -4.08 -15.18 -2.40
CA ASP A 31 -5.32 -15.47 -1.66
C ASP A 31 -5.04 -15.84 -0.19
N GLU A 32 -3.87 -16.43 0.08
CA GLU A 32 -3.33 -16.72 1.41
C GLU A 32 -3.11 -15.44 2.26
N GLU A 33 -2.56 -14.37 1.68
CA GLU A 33 -2.37 -13.08 2.35
C GLU A 33 -3.71 -12.36 2.56
N MET A 34 -4.68 -12.55 1.66
CA MET A 34 -6.05 -12.05 1.83
C MET A 34 -6.80 -12.76 2.98
N ILE A 35 -6.62 -14.08 3.12
CA ILE A 35 -7.19 -14.85 4.23
C ILE A 35 -6.51 -14.47 5.55
N LYS A 36 -5.18 -14.31 5.53
CA LYS A 36 -4.38 -13.89 6.70
C LYS A 36 -4.73 -12.47 7.14
N ALA A 37 -5.02 -11.55 6.22
CA ALA A 37 -5.51 -10.20 6.52
C ALA A 37 -6.94 -10.18 7.08
N ARG A 38 -7.77 -11.16 6.73
CA ARG A 38 -9.15 -11.30 7.26
C ARG A 38 -9.21 -12.06 8.58
N THR A 39 -8.13 -12.71 8.99
CA THR A 39 -8.09 -13.45 10.25
C THR A 39 -7.60 -12.53 11.35
N PRO A 40 -8.43 -12.21 12.37
CA PRO A 40 -7.98 -11.38 13.48
C PRO A 40 -6.90 -12.13 14.26
N LYS A 41 -5.67 -11.61 14.24
CA LYS A 41 -4.56 -12.09 15.06
C LYS A 41 -4.52 -11.38 16.41
N SER A 42 -4.00 -12.06 17.43
CA SER A 42 -3.71 -11.42 18.71
C SER A 42 -2.71 -10.27 18.51
N ALA A 43 -2.86 -9.18 19.26
CA ALA A 43 -1.98 -8.00 19.18
C ALA A 43 -0.49 -8.35 19.44
N GLU A 44 -0.23 -9.43 20.18
CA GLU A 44 1.11 -9.95 20.49
C GLU A 44 1.77 -10.69 19.31
N GLU A 45 0.98 -11.07 18.30
CA GLU A 45 1.42 -11.88 17.16
C GLU A 45 1.72 -11.02 15.92
N PHE A 46 1.59 -9.70 16.05
CA PHE A 46 1.99 -8.74 15.03
C PHE A 46 3.48 -8.45 15.11
N GLU A 47 4.15 -8.52 13.96
CA GLU A 47 5.53 -8.07 13.84
C GLU A 47 5.61 -6.57 14.16
N PRO A 48 6.73 -6.11 14.77
CA PRO A 48 6.91 -4.71 15.12
C PRO A 48 6.90 -3.83 13.85
N PHE A 49 6.13 -2.73 13.90
CA PHE A 49 6.01 -1.78 12.80
C PHE A 49 7.14 -0.75 12.89
N ASP A 50 7.86 -0.53 11.79
CA ASP A 50 8.84 0.56 11.71
C ASP A 50 8.14 1.89 11.41
N LEU A 51 8.11 2.77 12.41
CA LEU A 51 7.52 4.10 12.32
C LEU A 51 8.58 5.18 12.01
N GLY A 52 9.78 4.79 11.59
CA GLY A 52 10.86 5.70 11.22
C GLY A 52 11.46 6.39 12.45
N GLU A 53 11.04 7.62 12.75
CA GLU A 53 11.58 8.41 13.88
C GLU A 53 11.32 7.76 15.24
N PHE A 54 10.24 6.97 15.35
CA PHE A 54 9.88 6.21 16.55
C PHE A 54 10.49 4.80 16.57
N GLY A 55 11.14 4.36 15.48
CA GLY A 55 11.74 3.03 15.35
C GLY A 55 10.71 1.89 15.23
N LEU A 56 11.16 0.68 15.56
CA LEU A 56 10.35 -0.53 15.59
C LEU A 56 9.47 -0.54 16.84
N VAL A 57 8.16 -0.37 16.66
CA VAL A 57 7.18 -0.28 17.75
C VAL A 57 6.17 -1.41 17.65
N SER A 58 5.85 -2.06 18.78
CA SER A 58 4.81 -3.08 18.83
C SER A 58 3.40 -2.48 18.81
N VAL A 59 2.39 -3.26 18.41
CA VAL A 59 0.98 -2.81 18.42
C VAL A 59 0.52 -2.42 19.84
N ILE A 60 1.03 -3.10 20.87
CA ILE A 60 0.70 -2.83 22.27
C ILE A 60 1.24 -1.46 22.69
N GLU A 61 2.50 -1.16 22.38
CA GLU A 61 3.08 0.15 22.66
C GLU A 61 2.35 1.27 21.89
N MET A 62 1.93 1.00 20.65
CA MET A 62 1.15 1.96 19.87
C MET A 62 -0.22 2.26 20.51
N LEU A 63 -0.87 1.22 21.04
CA LEU A 63 -2.14 1.35 21.77
C LEU A 63 -1.94 2.10 23.10
N GLU A 64 -0.87 1.79 23.83
CA GLU A 64 -0.53 2.45 25.09
C GLU A 64 -0.20 3.94 24.87
N TYR A 65 0.51 4.26 23.78
CA TYR A 65 0.76 5.64 23.38
C TYR A 65 -0.52 6.40 23.04
N TYR A 66 -1.44 5.77 22.29
CA TYR A 66 -2.74 6.36 21.96
C TYR A 66 -3.59 6.64 23.21
N LEU A 67 -3.60 5.71 24.18
CA LEU A 67 -4.30 5.89 25.45
C LEU A 67 -3.68 6.99 26.30
N SER A 68 -2.34 7.11 26.27
CA SER A 68 -1.60 8.11 27.05
C SER A 68 -1.63 9.51 26.42
N THR A 69 -1.83 9.58 25.10
CA THR A 69 -1.80 10.84 24.32
C THR A 69 -2.97 10.88 23.33
N PRO A 70 -4.23 11.04 23.80
CA PRO A 70 -5.37 11.08 22.91
C PRO A 70 -5.20 12.23 21.88
N PRO A 71 -5.45 11.99 20.58
CA PRO A 71 -5.36 13.03 19.58
C PRO A 71 -6.37 14.12 19.90
N GLN A 72 -5.92 15.38 19.98
CA GLN A 72 -6.83 16.50 20.17
C GLN A 72 -7.81 16.56 19.00
N GLU A 73 -9.10 16.75 19.31
CA GLU A 73 -10.17 16.84 18.33
C GLU A 73 -9.90 17.99 17.35
N GLY A 74 -9.28 17.67 16.21
CA GLY A 74 -8.88 18.70 15.23
C GLY A 74 -7.85 18.30 14.18
N GLY A 75 -7.54 17.00 14.01
CA GLY A 75 -6.48 16.57 13.08
C GLY A 75 -6.68 15.19 12.48
N ALA A 76 -7.91 14.77 12.20
CA ALA A 76 -8.17 13.62 11.32
C ALA A 76 -8.02 14.05 9.85
N GLY A 77 -6.82 14.46 9.47
CA GLY A 77 -6.42 14.73 8.10
C GLY A 77 -5.00 14.22 7.95
N GLY A 78 -4.85 13.09 7.24
CA GLY A 78 -3.53 12.56 6.92
C GLY A 78 -2.70 13.59 6.16
N GLU A 79 -1.81 14.29 6.86
CA GLU A 79 -0.76 15.09 6.25
C GLU A 79 0.33 14.14 5.73
N GLY A 80 0.03 13.48 4.61
CA GLY A 80 1.04 13.05 3.67
C GLY A 80 1.72 14.28 3.08
N SER A 81 2.76 14.78 3.74
CA SER A 81 3.63 15.83 3.22
C SER A 81 4.35 15.32 1.98
N LYS A 82 3.75 15.53 0.80
CA LYS A 82 4.46 15.47 -0.48
C LYS A 82 5.51 16.57 -0.48
N LYS A 83 6.77 16.23 -0.18
CA LYS A 83 7.93 17.06 -0.53
C LYS A 83 8.15 16.93 -2.04
N ASN A 84 7.53 17.85 -2.78
CA ASN A 84 7.84 18.18 -4.16
C ASN A 84 9.31 18.62 -4.29
N HIS A 85 10.14 17.69 -4.77
CA HIS A 85 11.51 17.93 -5.20
C HIS A 85 11.45 18.79 -6.47
N GLY A 86 11.69 20.10 -6.32
CA GLY A 86 12.00 21.00 -7.41
C GLY A 86 13.51 21.15 -7.52
N CYS A 87 14.05 20.75 -8.67
CA CYS A 87 15.27 21.28 -9.30
C CYS A 87 14.99 21.34 -10.80
#